data_AF-A0A8R2R5T3-F1
#
_entry.id   AF-A0A8R2R5T3-F1
#
_cell.length_a   1.000
_cell.length_b   1.000
_cell.length_c   1.000
_cell.angle_alpha   90.00
_cell.angle_beta   90.00
_cell.angle_gamma   90.00
#
_symmetry.space_group_name_H-M   'P 1'
#
loop_
_entity.id
_entity.type
_entity.pdbx_description
1 polymer ?
#
loop_
_entity_poly.entity_id
_entity_poly.type
_entity_poly.pdbx_seq_one_letter_code
_entity_poly.pdbx_strand_id
1 'polypeptide(L)'
;MYATGAAGESLDAFLDAAEAYRDCSDISEENAIRGLSVLLCGDAAVWWLGVKSSIIISSWCDAVSALRDAFGDRRPPHRINAQLFKRGQQNDERTDRFIAATRALLAKLPAGDLSEKVQLDMIYGLLSRRVRERLRRDEISSFDVLLQRARQIEDATDELR
;
A
#
# COMPACT_ATOMS: atom_id res chain seq x y z
N MET A 1 -0.14 -17.75 -1.81
CA MET A 1 -0.65 -16.37 -1.94
C MET A 1 -1.76 -16.42 -2.96
N TYR A 2 -2.97 -15.97 -2.62
CA TYR A 2 -4.13 -16.06 -3.51
C TYR A 2 -4.86 -14.72 -3.52
N ALA A 3 -5.33 -14.29 -4.68
CA ALA A 3 -6.14 -13.08 -4.84
C ALA A 3 -7.56 -13.45 -5.27
N THR A 4 -8.57 -13.02 -4.51
CA THR A 4 -9.98 -13.33 -4.77
C THR A 4 -10.69 -12.22 -5.55
N GLY A 5 -10.16 -10.99 -5.50
CA GLY A 5 -10.77 -9.79 -6.08
C GLY A 5 -11.69 -9.03 -5.10
N ALA A 6 -11.70 -9.41 -3.82
CA ALA A 6 -12.52 -8.75 -2.81
C ALA A 6 -12.02 -7.33 -2.48
N ALA A 7 -12.95 -6.41 -2.19
CA ALA A 7 -12.66 -4.99 -1.90
C ALA A 7 -11.78 -4.72 -0.66
N GLY A 8 -11.55 -5.73 0.18
CA GLY A 8 -10.67 -5.68 1.35
C GLY A 8 -9.27 -6.22 1.12
N GLU A 9 -9.01 -6.89 -0.01
CA GLU A 9 -7.69 -7.41 -0.36
C GLU A 9 -6.87 -6.32 -1.06
N SER A 10 -5.59 -6.21 -0.71
CA SER A 10 -4.67 -5.31 -1.43
C SER A 10 -4.18 -6.02 -2.68
N LEU A 11 -4.81 -5.71 -3.82
CA LEU A 11 -4.34 -6.17 -5.13
C LEU A 11 -2.87 -5.80 -5.34
N ASP A 12 -2.47 -4.59 -4.97
CA ASP A 12 -1.09 -4.13 -5.12
C ASP A 12 -0.10 -4.96 -4.30
N ALA A 13 -0.44 -5.33 -3.05
CA ALA A 13 0.41 -6.22 -2.25
C ALA A 13 0.53 -7.62 -2.85
N PHE A 14 -0.53 -8.13 -3.47
CA PHE A 14 -0.49 -9.40 -4.20
C PHE A 14 0.42 -9.32 -5.43
N LEU A 15 0.27 -8.28 -6.25
CA LEU A 15 1.04 -8.10 -7.47
C LEU A 15 2.53 -7.89 -7.18
N ASP A 16 2.86 -7.09 -6.16
CA ASP A 16 4.24 -6.83 -5.72
C ASP A 16 4.95 -8.12 -5.28
N ALA A 17 4.29 -8.96 -4.49
CA ALA A 17 4.86 -10.24 -4.08
C ALA A 17 4.93 -11.26 -5.22
N ALA A 18 3.98 -11.25 -6.16
CA ALA A 18 4.01 -12.10 -7.34
C ALA A 18 5.17 -11.70 -8.28
N GLU A 19 5.42 -10.40 -8.44
CA GLU A 19 6.55 -9.86 -9.20
C GLU A 19 7.88 -10.22 -8.53
N ALA A 20 8.01 -9.99 -7.21
CA ALA A 20 9.19 -10.40 -6.46
C ALA A 20 9.47 -11.92 -6.56
N TYR A 21 8.43 -12.75 -6.48
CA TYR A 21 8.57 -14.20 -6.64
C TYR A 21 9.04 -14.60 -8.03
N ARG A 22 8.46 -13.99 -9.08
CA ARG A 22 8.87 -14.18 -10.47
C ARG A 22 10.34 -13.85 -10.65
N ASP A 23 10.76 -12.70 -10.16
CA ASP A 23 12.13 -12.19 -10.32
C ASP A 23 13.15 -13.04 -9.55
N CYS A 24 12.81 -13.50 -8.34
CA CYS A 24 13.66 -14.41 -7.57
C CYS A 24 13.76 -15.82 -8.19
N SER A 25 12.75 -16.25 -8.94
CA SER A 25 12.64 -17.61 -9.46
C SER A 25 13.00 -17.72 -10.95
N ASP A 26 13.42 -16.63 -11.57
CA ASP A 26 13.76 -16.52 -13.01
C ASP A 26 12.68 -17.14 -13.92
N ILE A 27 11.42 -16.86 -13.61
CA ILE A 27 10.28 -17.42 -14.34
C ILE A 27 10.08 -16.63 -15.63
N SER A 28 10.06 -17.32 -16.78
CA SER A 28 9.77 -16.71 -18.07
C SER A 28 8.41 -16.01 -18.08
N GLU A 29 8.29 -14.96 -18.87
CA GLU A 29 7.07 -14.15 -18.93
C GLU A 29 5.82 -14.97 -19.30
N GLU A 30 5.96 -15.89 -20.26
CA GLU A 30 4.87 -16.81 -20.64
C GLU A 30 4.42 -17.69 -19.48
N ASN A 31 5.38 -18.22 -18.71
CA ASN A 31 5.08 -19.07 -17.56
C ASN A 31 4.54 -18.27 -16.37
N ALA A 32 4.96 -17.02 -16.21
CA ALA A 32 4.42 -16.12 -15.19
C ALA A 32 2.94 -15.81 -15.46
N ILE A 33 2.58 -15.47 -16.70
CA ILE A 33 1.18 -15.23 -17.13
C ILE A 33 0.33 -16.50 -16.95
N ARG A 34 0.88 -17.67 -17.31
CA ARG A 34 0.22 -18.96 -17.09
C ARG A 34 0.03 -19.25 -15.60
N GLY A 35 1.06 -19.02 -14.78
CA GLY A 35 1.05 -19.21 -13.33
C GLY A 35 0.06 -18.30 -12.61
N LEU A 36 -0.18 -17.09 -13.13
CA LEU A 36 -1.17 -16.16 -12.60
C LEU A 36 -2.55 -16.81 -12.45
N SER A 37 -2.96 -17.63 -13.42
CA SER A 37 -4.25 -18.33 -13.38
C SER A 37 -4.41 -19.31 -12.21
N VAL A 38 -3.31 -19.77 -11.62
CA VAL A 38 -3.28 -20.64 -10.43
C VAL A 38 -3.33 -19.83 -9.13
N LEU A 39 -2.91 -18.56 -9.18
CA LEU A 39 -2.87 -17.66 -8.04
C LEU A 39 -4.17 -16.86 -7.86
N LEU A 40 -4.93 -16.70 -8.94
CA LEU A 40 -6.25 -16.07 -8.90
C LEU A 40 -7.32 -17.06 -8.42
N CYS A 41 -8.25 -16.60 -7.60
CA CYS A 41 -9.35 -17.37 -7.03
C CYS A 41 -10.64 -16.53 -7.09
N GLY A 42 -11.80 -17.16 -6.82
CA GLY A 42 -13.08 -16.45 -6.74
C GLY A 42 -13.42 -15.63 -7.99
N ASP A 43 -13.88 -14.39 -7.78
CA ASP A 43 -14.29 -13.48 -8.85
C ASP A 43 -13.12 -13.10 -9.77
N ALA A 44 -11.90 -12.99 -9.24
CA ALA A 44 -10.71 -12.71 -10.02
C ALA A 44 -10.38 -13.84 -11.02
N ALA A 45 -10.56 -15.11 -10.63
CA ALA A 45 -10.36 -16.24 -11.52
C ALA A 45 -11.40 -16.28 -12.65
N VAL A 46 -12.66 -16.02 -12.34
CA VAL A 46 -13.75 -15.97 -13.34
C VAL A 46 -13.51 -14.84 -14.34
N TRP A 47 -13.14 -13.66 -13.85
CA TRP A 47 -12.80 -12.52 -14.70
C TRP A 47 -11.60 -12.81 -15.61
N TRP A 48 -10.54 -13.44 -15.08
CA TRP A 48 -9.34 -13.79 -15.83
C TRP A 48 -9.61 -14.74 -17.01
N LEU A 49 -10.52 -15.71 -16.84
CA LEU A 49 -10.94 -16.61 -17.93
C LEU A 49 -11.59 -15.85 -19.09
N GLY A 50 -12.44 -14.86 -18.77
CA GLY A 50 -13.07 -14.00 -19.77
C GLY A 50 -12.05 -13.15 -20.53
N VAL A 51 -11.13 -12.52 -19.80
CA VAL A 51 -10.13 -11.60 -20.38
C VAL A 51 -9.07 -12.30 -21.20
N LYS A 52 -8.58 -13.47 -20.74
CA LYS A 52 -7.61 -14.29 -21.49
C LYS A 52 -8.14 -14.70 -22.87
N SER A 53 -9.46 -14.80 -23.01
CA SER A 53 -10.13 -15.16 -24.26
C SER A 53 -10.31 -13.98 -25.21
N SER A 54 -10.34 -12.75 -24.69
CA SER A 54 -10.67 -11.53 -25.44
C SER A 54 -9.48 -10.59 -25.71
N ILE A 55 -8.45 -10.63 -24.86
CA ILE A 55 -7.30 -9.72 -24.90
C ILE A 55 -6.03 -10.55 -25.06
N ILE A 56 -5.18 -10.18 -26.03
CA ILE A 56 -3.85 -10.78 -26.20
C ILE A 56 -2.94 -10.20 -25.11
N ILE A 57 -3.01 -10.76 -23.90
CA ILE A 57 -2.04 -10.48 -22.85
C ILE A 57 -0.71 -11.07 -23.31
N SER A 58 0.16 -10.22 -23.84
CA SER A 58 1.44 -10.61 -24.45
C SER A 58 2.60 -10.47 -23.48
N SER A 59 2.41 -9.65 -22.44
CA SER A 59 3.42 -9.36 -21.42
C SER A 59 2.86 -9.45 -20.01
N TRP A 60 3.76 -9.61 -19.04
CA TRP A 60 3.45 -9.51 -17.61
C TRP A 60 2.89 -8.12 -17.28
N CYS A 61 3.42 -7.07 -17.90
CA CYS A 61 2.94 -5.71 -17.72
C CYS A 61 1.47 -5.55 -18.13
N ASP A 62 1.06 -6.19 -19.24
CA ASP A 62 -0.34 -6.18 -19.69
C ASP A 62 -1.24 -6.90 -18.68
N ALA A 63 -0.79 -8.03 -18.12
CA ALA A 63 -1.51 -8.80 -17.12
C ALA A 63 -1.75 -7.99 -15.83
N VAL A 64 -0.69 -7.35 -15.33
CA VAL A 64 -0.72 -6.49 -14.15
C VAL A 64 -1.64 -5.29 -14.38
N SER A 65 -1.54 -4.64 -15.54
CA SER A 65 -2.37 -3.49 -15.90
C SER A 65 -3.84 -3.87 -15.97
N ALA A 66 -4.18 -4.98 -16.63
CA ALA A 66 -5.55 -5.46 -16.73
C ALA A 66 -6.15 -5.80 -15.35
N LEU A 67 -5.36 -6.42 -14.46
CA LEU A 67 -5.80 -6.68 -13.08
C LEU A 67 -6.04 -5.39 -12.28
N ARG A 68 -5.14 -4.40 -12.39
CA ARG A 68 -5.32 -3.08 -11.77
C ARG A 68 -6.55 -2.37 -12.32
N ASP A 69 -6.81 -2.46 -13.61
CA ASP A 69 -8.00 -1.87 -14.22
C ASP A 69 -9.28 -2.51 -13.70
N ALA A 70 -9.29 -3.83 -13.47
CA ALA A 70 -10.47 -4.56 -13.03
C ALA A 70 -10.74 -4.50 -11.52
N PHE A 71 -9.70 -4.70 -10.71
CA PHE A 71 -9.78 -4.89 -9.26
C PHE A 71 -8.99 -3.84 -8.45
N GLY A 72 -8.25 -2.96 -9.12
CA GLY A 72 -7.52 -1.88 -8.47
C GLY A 72 -8.45 -0.83 -7.87
N ASP A 73 -7.90 -0.05 -6.94
CA ASP A 73 -8.64 1.02 -6.30
C ASP A 73 -8.87 2.19 -7.28
N ARG A 74 -10.05 2.24 -7.90
CA ARG A 74 -10.41 3.28 -8.88
C ARG A 74 -10.76 4.64 -8.26
N ARG A 75 -10.52 4.85 -6.96
CA ARG A 75 -10.86 6.13 -6.33
C ARG A 75 -9.94 7.22 -6.88
N PRO A 76 -10.48 8.34 -7.39
CA PRO A 76 -9.66 9.43 -7.88
C PRO A 76 -8.79 10.02 -6.75
N PRO A 77 -7.60 10.58 -7.05
CA PRO A 77 -6.66 11.08 -6.06
C PRO A 77 -7.25 11.97 -4.97
N HIS A 78 -8.20 12.85 -5.32
CA HIS A 78 -8.86 13.73 -4.36
C HIS A 78 -9.67 12.99 -3.29
N ARG A 79 -10.25 11.81 -3.59
CA ARG A 79 -10.98 11.00 -2.60
C ARG A 79 -10.02 10.28 -1.65
N ILE A 80 -8.86 9.85 -2.15
CA ILE A 80 -7.79 9.25 -1.34
C ILE A 80 -7.26 10.30 -0.36
N ASN A 81 -6.95 11.51 -0.86
CA ASN A 81 -6.52 12.63 -0.02
C ASN A 81 -7.59 13.00 1.03
N ALA A 82 -8.86 13.11 0.63
CA ALA A 82 -9.94 13.40 1.57
C ALA A 82 -10.09 12.33 2.65
N GLN A 83 -9.87 11.05 2.32
CA GLN A 83 -9.86 9.97 3.31
C GLN A 83 -8.64 10.07 4.24
N LEU A 84 -7.45 10.33 3.69
CA LEU A 84 -6.22 10.47 4.45
C LEU A 84 -6.38 11.55 5.53
N PHE A 85 -6.83 12.75 5.14
CA PHE A 85 -6.97 13.87 6.07
C PHE A 85 -8.11 13.70 7.09
N LYS A 86 -9.06 12.77 6.85
CA LYS A 86 -10.07 12.36 7.84
C LYS A 86 -9.52 11.37 8.86
N ARG A 87 -8.39 10.72 8.55
CA ARG A 87 -7.76 9.68 9.38
C ARG A 87 -6.67 10.31 10.25
N GLY A 88 -7.07 10.96 11.34
CA GLY A 88 -6.14 11.29 12.43
C GLY A 88 -5.72 10.04 13.22
N GLN A 89 -4.51 10.04 13.78
CA GLN A 89 -4.05 8.96 14.67
C GLN A 89 -4.96 8.88 15.90
N GLN A 90 -5.48 7.69 16.19
CA GLN A 90 -6.33 7.48 17.37
C GLN A 90 -5.50 7.44 18.66
N ASN A 91 -6.13 7.74 19.80
CA ASN A 91 -5.43 7.86 21.09
C ASN A 91 -4.79 6.54 21.58
N ASP A 92 -5.36 5.41 21.18
CA ASP A 92 -4.94 4.04 21.49
C ASP A 92 -4.15 3.39 20.35
N GLU A 93 -3.90 4.11 19.25
CA GLU A 93 -3.21 3.60 18.08
C GLU A 93 -1.71 3.90 18.14
N ARG A 94 -0.88 2.84 18.15
CA ARG A 94 0.59 3.00 18.01
C ARG A 94 0.94 3.68 16.70
N THR A 95 1.95 4.53 16.74
CA THR A 95 2.41 5.32 15.59
C THR A 95 2.82 4.41 14.42
N ASP A 96 3.46 3.28 14.68
CA ASP A 96 3.82 2.29 13.65
C ASP A 96 2.60 1.86 12.80
N ARG A 97 1.50 1.51 13.48
CA ARG A 97 0.27 1.05 12.82
C ARG A 97 -0.39 2.18 12.03
N PHE A 98 -0.40 3.37 12.60
CA PHE A 98 -0.93 4.56 11.94
C PHE A 98 -0.15 4.91 10.67
N ILE A 99 1.18 4.92 10.74
CA ILE A 99 2.07 5.19 9.61
C ILE A 99 1.93 4.12 8.53
N ALA A 100 1.87 2.83 8.90
CA ALA A 100 1.65 1.76 7.94
C ALA A 100 0.33 1.95 7.17
N ALA A 101 -0.76 2.27 7.88
CA ALA A 101 -2.07 2.48 7.26
C ALA A 101 -2.12 3.73 6.35
N THR A 102 -1.49 4.84 6.77
CA THR A 102 -1.46 6.07 5.97
C THR A 102 -0.55 5.95 4.75
N ARG A 103 0.62 5.30 4.88
CA ARG A 103 1.50 4.99 3.74
C ARG A 103 0.82 4.04 2.74
N ALA A 104 0.10 3.03 3.21
CA ALA A 104 -0.70 2.16 2.34
C ALA A 104 -1.80 2.91 1.58
N LEU A 105 -2.36 3.98 2.16
CA LEU A 105 -3.34 4.83 1.49
C LEU A 105 -2.68 5.75 0.44
N LEU A 106 -1.51 6.31 0.76
CA LEU A 106 -0.73 7.15 -0.16
C LEU A 106 -0.17 6.36 -1.35
N ALA A 107 0.17 5.08 -1.17
CA ALA A 107 0.64 4.20 -2.23
C ALA A 107 -0.38 3.98 -3.35
N LYS A 108 -1.65 4.32 -3.11
CA LYS A 108 -2.73 4.24 -4.11
C LYS A 108 -2.79 5.47 -5.02
N LEU A 109 -1.99 6.50 -4.74
CA LEU A 109 -1.82 7.65 -5.63
C LEU A 109 -0.82 7.30 -6.74
N PRO A 110 -0.88 7.99 -7.90
CA PRO A 110 0.10 7.79 -8.96
C PRO A 110 1.54 7.94 -8.43
N ALA A 111 2.41 7.00 -8.83
CA ALA A 111 3.80 7.00 -8.41
C ALA A 111 4.50 8.27 -8.89
N GLY A 112 5.26 8.91 -8.00
CA GLY A 112 6.01 10.14 -8.29
C GLY A 112 5.27 11.44 -8.01
N ASP A 113 3.95 11.41 -7.79
CA ASP A 113 3.17 12.63 -7.49
C ASP A 113 3.57 13.28 -6.15
N LEU A 114 4.03 12.47 -5.18
CA LEU A 114 4.39 12.93 -3.85
C LEU A 114 5.79 12.47 -3.47
N SER A 115 6.69 13.42 -3.22
CA SER A 115 7.97 13.15 -2.58
C SER A 115 7.78 12.73 -1.11
N GLU A 116 8.71 11.95 -0.56
CA GLU A 116 8.66 11.53 0.85
C GLU A 116 8.53 12.70 1.81
N LYS A 117 9.22 13.83 1.53
CA LYS A 117 9.11 15.06 2.32
C LYS A 117 7.66 15.55 2.41
N VAL A 118 6.95 15.60 1.28
CA VAL A 118 5.54 16.04 1.22
C VAL A 118 4.65 15.04 1.95
N GLN A 119 4.89 13.74 1.79
CA GLN A 119 4.15 12.71 2.53
C GLN A 119 4.32 12.86 4.04
N LEU A 120 5.55 13.13 4.52
CA LEU A 120 5.84 13.41 5.92
C LEU A 120 5.14 14.68 6.41
N ASP A 121 5.11 15.75 5.61
CA ASP A 121 4.39 16.99 5.96
C ASP A 121 2.89 16.75 6.12
N MET A 122 2.28 15.98 5.21
CA MET A 122 0.87 15.61 5.27
C MET A 122 0.56 14.76 6.50
N ILE A 123 1.37 13.73 6.77
CA ILE A 123 1.15 12.79 7.86
C ILE A 123 1.45 13.40 9.23
N TYR A 124 2.47 14.25 9.34
CA TYR A 124 2.84 14.86 10.61
C TYR A 124 1.67 15.63 11.23
N GLY A 125 0.91 16.37 10.41
CA GLY A 125 -0.30 17.08 10.88
C GLY A 125 -1.39 16.17 11.44
N LEU A 126 -1.40 14.89 11.05
CA LEU A 126 -2.37 13.88 11.45
C LEU A 126 -1.92 13.03 12.64
N LEU A 127 -0.64 13.15 13.04
CA LEU A 127 -0.13 12.49 14.24
C LEU A 127 -0.83 13.01 15.50
N SER A 128 -0.93 12.10 16.47
CA SER A 128 -1.46 12.41 17.79
C SER A 128 -0.66 13.54 18.43
N ARG A 129 -1.35 14.36 19.23
CA ARG A 129 -0.72 15.49 19.94
C ARG A 129 0.43 15.02 20.84
N ARG A 130 0.28 13.85 21.48
CA ARG A 130 1.31 13.22 22.34
C ARG A 130 2.65 13.06 21.62
N VAL A 131 2.63 12.65 20.36
CA VAL A 131 3.85 12.46 19.56
C VAL A 131 4.39 13.82 19.13
N ARG A 132 3.54 14.71 18.61
CA ARG A 132 3.96 16.04 18.12
C ARG A 132 4.52 16.99 19.18
N GLU A 133 4.11 16.84 20.44
CA GLU A 133 4.66 17.64 21.54
C GLU A 133 6.09 17.25 21.91
N ARG A 134 6.50 16.00 21.60
CA ARG A 134 7.81 15.44 21.95
C ARG A 134 8.74 15.23 20.76
N LEU A 135 8.20 15.30 19.53
CA LEU A 135 8.95 15.15 18.29
C LEU A 135 8.61 16.29 17.36
N ARG A 136 9.58 17.17 17.08
CA ARG A 136 9.40 18.30 16.18
C ARG A 136 9.50 17.85 14.72
N ARG A 137 8.80 18.56 13.83
CA ARG A 137 8.74 18.22 12.40
C ARG A 137 10.11 18.27 11.72
N ASP A 138 10.93 19.27 12.04
CA ASP A 138 12.26 19.49 11.47
C ASP A 138 13.29 18.42 11.86
N GLU A 139 13.05 17.69 12.96
CA GLU A 139 13.88 16.55 13.39
C GLU A 139 13.64 15.28 12.55
N ILE A 140 12.62 15.27 11.69
CA ILE A 140 12.20 14.11 10.90
C ILE A 140 12.63 14.28 9.43
N SER A 141 13.66 13.53 9.03
CA SER A 141 14.13 13.50 7.63
C SER A 141 13.53 12.36 6.80
N SER A 142 13.09 11.27 7.43
CA SER A 142 12.52 10.09 6.77
C SER A 142 11.46 9.41 7.64
N PHE A 143 10.69 8.50 7.05
CA PHE A 143 9.78 7.64 7.80
C PHE A 143 10.49 6.79 8.86
N ASP A 144 11.70 6.32 8.59
CA ASP A 144 12.46 5.51 9.55
C ASP A 144 12.82 6.31 10.80
N VAL A 145 13.26 7.57 10.62
CA VAL A 145 13.54 8.48 11.74
C VAL A 145 12.27 8.76 12.53
N LEU A 146 11.14 9.00 11.86
CA LEU A 146 9.84 9.19 12.52
C LEU A 146 9.48 7.98 13.38
N LEU A 147 9.52 6.77 12.82
CA LEU A 147 9.14 5.53 13.51
C LEU A 147 10.06 5.25 14.70
N GLN A 148 11.36 5.40 14.53
CA GLN A 148 12.34 5.19 15.60
C GLN A 148 12.08 6.13 16.79
N ARG A 149 11.92 7.43 16.51
CA ARG A 149 11.67 8.44 17.55
C ARG A 149 10.32 8.28 18.21
N ALA A 150 9.29 7.96 17.42
CA ALA A 150 7.96 7.71 17.94
C ALA A 150 7.95 6.52 18.91
N ARG A 151 8.61 5.40 18.57
CA ARG A 151 8.72 4.23 19.49
C ARG A 151 9.33 4.62 20.83
N GLN A 152 10.46 5.34 20.82
CA GLN A 152 11.12 5.82 22.04
C GLN A 152 10.19 6.68 22.91
N ILE A 153 9.40 7.55 22.28
CA ILE A 153 8.43 8.42 22.95
C ILE A 153 7.29 7.59 23.57
N GLU A 154 6.76 6.64 22.81
CA GLU A 154 5.67 5.77 23.24
C GLU A 154 6.10 4.86 24.40
N ASP A 155 7.22 4.17 24.26
CA ASP A 155 7.76 3.26 25.27
C ASP A 155 8.05 4.01 26.59
N ALA A 156 8.67 5.19 26.52
CA ALA A 156 8.91 6.04 27.69
C ALA A 156 7.61 6.57 28.34
N THR A 157 6.50 6.65 27.60
CA THR A 157 5.21 7.04 28.17
C THR A 157 4.51 5.87 28.84
N ASP A 158 4.67 4.67 28.29
CA ASP A 158 4.08 3.45 28.83
C ASP A 158 4.81 3.00 30.10
N GLU A 159 6.11 3.27 30.24
CA GLU A 159 6.88 3.07 31.50
C GLU A 159 6.44 4.02 32.64
N LEU A 160 5.81 5.15 32.32
CA LEU A 160 5.34 6.14 33.30
C LEU A 160 3.89 5.92 33.75
N ARG A 161 3.20 4.89 33.22
CA ARG A 161 1.82 4.53 33.54
C ARG A 161 1.75 3.35 34.51
#